data_AF-W0RT64-F1
#
_entry.id   AF-W0RT64-F1
#
_cell.length_a   1.000
_cell.length_b   1.000
_cell.length_c   1.000
_cell.angle_alpha   90.00
_cell.angle_beta   90.00
_cell.angle_gamma   90.00
#
_symmetry.space_group_name_H-M   'P 1'
#
loop_
_entity.id
_entity.type
_entity.pdbx_description
1 polymer ?
#
loop_
_entity_poly.entity_id
_entity_poly.type
_entity_poly.pdbx_seq_one_letter_code
_entity_poly.pdbx_strand_id
1 'polypeptide(L)'
;MPTIEITQSGRGGSIYYREQQHVAAFDWQFALPPTLALIFGPTAAAWDGQHPWAAGRQREIYEAVATAAARRRADGAPFALDLERGVIEIAHPRTPNVPRAIQRRRTPAPSPERIEEISVAALREAVNDRLSIDRRLVAAAALHRIDPSFDLERVLARAIRALDRPANGLGRALTLAESHDTPAVRQALLWASWNATDCAPACAALLLKLTGADARAPDDMRRRVLAHLGAHSSYFERRDAFDALRALVGMELDEGGWQE
;
A
#
# COMPACT_ATOMS: atom_id res chain seq x y z
N MET A 1 2.79 6.12 -36.39
CA MET A 1 2.34 5.17 -35.36
C MET A 1 2.48 5.87 -34.02
N PRO A 2 1.45 5.86 -33.16
CA PRO A 2 1.53 6.55 -31.87
C PRO A 2 2.50 5.85 -30.92
N THR A 3 3.17 6.62 -30.07
CA THR A 3 4.04 6.12 -29.00
C THR A 3 3.52 6.62 -27.65
N ILE A 4 3.58 5.75 -26.63
CA ILE A 4 3.14 6.07 -25.27
C ILE A 4 4.33 5.93 -24.33
N GLU A 5 4.67 7.04 -23.66
CA GLU A 5 5.74 7.12 -22.67
C GLU A 5 5.12 7.30 -21.29
N ILE A 6 5.53 6.49 -20.32
CA ILE A 6 5.02 6.53 -18.94
C ILE A 6 6.20 6.79 -18.01
N THR A 7 6.13 7.86 -17.22
CA THR A 7 7.11 8.20 -16.19
C THR A 7 6.54 7.93 -14.80
N GLN A 8 7.42 7.73 -13.82
CA GLN A 8 7.04 7.58 -12.41
C GLN A 8 7.92 8.49 -11.54
N SER A 9 7.26 9.21 -10.64
CA SER A 9 7.88 9.97 -9.56
C SER A 9 7.04 9.77 -8.28
N GLY A 10 7.60 9.03 -7.32
CA GLY A 10 6.89 8.70 -6.08
C GLY A 10 5.61 7.87 -6.31
N ARG A 11 4.47 8.40 -5.84
CA ARG A 11 3.13 7.75 -5.91
C ARG A 11 2.36 8.04 -7.20
N GLY A 12 2.96 8.70 -8.17
CA GLY A 12 2.33 9.02 -9.45
C GLY A 12 3.35 9.30 -10.54
N GLY A 13 2.95 10.04 -11.56
CA GLY A 13 3.81 10.47 -12.66
C GLY A 13 2.99 11.01 -13.82
N SER A 14 3.58 10.99 -15.02
CA SER A 14 2.92 11.47 -16.22
C SER A 14 2.94 10.41 -17.33
N ILE A 15 1.97 10.50 -18.23
CA ILE A 15 1.86 9.70 -19.44
C ILE A 15 1.80 10.64 -20.64
N TYR A 16 2.60 10.38 -21.66
CA TYR A 16 2.63 11.15 -22.89
C TYR A 16 2.21 10.27 -24.05
N TYR A 17 1.08 10.60 -24.66
CA TYR A 17 0.68 10.06 -25.96
C TYR A 17 1.25 10.94 -27.06
N ARG A 18 2.09 10.38 -27.94
CA ARG A 18 2.76 11.11 -29.01
C ARG A 18 2.33 10.57 -30.37
N GLU A 19 1.93 11.44 -31.27
CA GLU A 19 1.64 11.13 -32.66
C GLU A 19 2.28 12.19 -33.57
N GLN A 20 3.28 11.79 -34.36
CA GLN A 20 4.10 12.71 -35.14
C GLN A 20 4.74 13.79 -34.25
N GLN A 21 4.44 15.07 -34.49
CA GLN A 21 4.92 16.20 -33.67
C GLN A 21 3.94 16.59 -32.55
N HIS A 22 2.79 15.91 -32.44
CA HIS A 22 1.76 16.23 -31.48
C HIS A 22 1.89 15.40 -30.21
N VAL A 23 1.52 16.00 -29.08
CA VAL A 23 1.59 15.38 -27.75
C VAL A 23 0.30 15.69 -26.99
N ALA A 24 -0.29 14.65 -26.38
CA ALA A 24 -1.28 14.77 -25.32
C ALA A 24 -0.66 14.25 -24.02
N ALA A 25 -0.72 15.06 -22.97
CA ALA A 25 -0.16 14.74 -21.66
C ALA A 25 -1.28 14.37 -20.68
N PHE A 26 -0.99 13.39 -19.84
CA PHE A 26 -1.86 12.92 -18.78
C PHE A 26 -1.05 12.82 -17.49
N ASP A 27 -1.68 13.08 -16.36
CA ASP A 27 -1.10 12.79 -15.05
C ASP A 27 -1.68 11.51 -14.51
N TRP A 28 -0.95 10.78 -13.68
CA TRP A 28 -1.47 9.58 -13.04
C TRP A 28 -1.00 9.46 -11.60
N GLN A 29 -1.79 8.79 -10.78
CA GLN A 29 -1.43 8.45 -9.41
C GLN A 29 -2.00 7.09 -9.01
N PHE A 30 -1.35 6.44 -8.05
CA PHE A 30 -1.93 5.27 -7.41
C PHE A 30 -3.20 5.64 -6.64
N ALA A 31 -4.19 4.77 -6.72
CA ALA A 31 -5.44 4.90 -5.99
C ALA A 31 -5.53 3.86 -4.86
N LEU A 32 -6.60 3.93 -4.09
CA LEU A 32 -6.94 2.91 -3.10
C LEU A 32 -7.86 1.86 -3.76
N PRO A 33 -7.77 0.57 -3.38
CA PRO A 33 -8.67 -0.47 -3.86
C PRO A 33 -10.14 -0.05 -3.78
N PRO A 34 -10.96 -0.40 -4.79
CA PRO A 34 -10.68 -1.37 -5.86
C PRO A 34 -9.86 -0.83 -7.05
N THR A 35 -9.57 0.48 -7.08
CA THR A 35 -8.83 1.12 -8.17
C THR A 35 -7.32 1.08 -7.89
N LEU A 36 -6.56 0.55 -8.84
CA LEU A 36 -5.10 0.51 -8.82
C LEU A 36 -4.50 1.88 -9.13
N ALA A 37 -4.97 2.52 -10.21
CA ALA A 37 -4.48 3.82 -10.65
C ALA A 37 -5.58 4.68 -11.25
N LEU A 38 -5.47 5.99 -11.04
CA LEU A 38 -6.26 7.01 -11.72
C LEU A 38 -5.34 7.76 -12.68
N ILE A 39 -5.79 7.92 -13.92
CA ILE A 39 -5.13 8.78 -14.92
C ILE A 39 -6.07 9.94 -15.21
N PHE A 40 -5.53 11.15 -15.20
CA PHE A 40 -6.23 12.40 -15.41
C PHE A 40 -5.73 13.03 -16.72
N GLY A 41 -6.67 13.43 -17.56
CA GLY A 41 -6.41 14.17 -18.79
C GLY A 41 -7.47 15.26 -19.03
N PRO A 42 -7.48 15.87 -20.22
CA PRO A 42 -8.48 16.87 -20.57
C PRO A 42 -9.88 16.28 -20.65
N THR A 43 -10.87 17.01 -20.14
CA THR A 43 -12.30 16.68 -20.23
C THR A 43 -12.79 16.73 -21.67
N ALA A 44 -13.92 16.07 -21.95
CA ALA A 44 -14.55 16.10 -23.28
C ALA A 44 -14.81 17.52 -23.77
N ALA A 45 -15.30 18.39 -22.89
CA ALA A 45 -15.56 19.80 -23.20
C ALA A 45 -14.29 20.60 -23.55
N ALA A 46 -13.11 20.20 -23.05
CA ALA A 46 -11.84 20.89 -23.29
C ALA A 46 -11.01 20.25 -24.41
N TRP A 47 -11.32 19.01 -24.79
CA TRP A 47 -10.46 18.16 -25.62
C TRP A 47 -10.16 18.78 -26.99
N ASP A 48 -11.19 19.08 -27.79
CA ASP A 48 -11.01 19.56 -29.16
C ASP A 48 -10.30 20.92 -29.21
N GLY A 49 -10.42 21.74 -28.16
CA GLY A 49 -9.72 23.01 -28.02
C GLY A 49 -8.24 22.86 -27.65
N GLN A 50 -7.92 21.92 -26.74
CA GLN A 50 -6.54 21.68 -26.30
C GLN A 50 -5.75 20.82 -27.29
N HIS A 51 -6.43 19.93 -28.00
CA HIS A 51 -5.85 19.00 -28.96
C HIS A 51 -6.60 19.01 -30.30
N PRO A 52 -6.55 20.12 -31.07
CA PRO A 52 -7.29 20.23 -32.34
C PRO A 52 -6.92 19.14 -33.36
N TRP A 53 -5.67 18.67 -33.33
CA TRP A 53 -5.15 17.58 -34.18
C TRP A 53 -5.84 16.22 -33.90
N ALA A 54 -6.46 16.08 -32.74
CA ALA A 54 -7.17 14.88 -32.28
C ALA A 54 -8.66 15.14 -32.05
N ALA A 55 -9.24 16.16 -32.71
CA ALA A 55 -10.64 16.49 -32.52
C ALA A 55 -11.54 15.28 -32.83
N GLY A 56 -12.48 14.98 -31.92
CA GLY A 56 -13.34 13.80 -32.01
C GLY A 56 -12.65 12.43 -31.76
N ARG A 57 -11.35 12.41 -31.46
CA ARG A 57 -10.55 11.18 -31.19
C ARG A 57 -10.23 10.96 -29.70
N GLN A 58 -10.89 11.68 -28.79
CA GLN A 58 -10.62 11.58 -27.35
C GLN A 58 -10.72 10.14 -26.84
N ARG A 59 -11.81 9.44 -27.16
CA ARG A 59 -12.03 8.05 -26.71
C ARG A 59 -10.92 7.12 -27.16
N GLU A 60 -10.56 7.18 -28.44
CA GLU A 60 -9.50 6.35 -29.04
C GLU A 60 -8.16 6.53 -28.30
N ILE A 61 -7.79 7.78 -28.03
CA ILE A 61 -6.52 8.11 -27.36
C ILE A 61 -6.56 7.68 -25.88
N TYR A 62 -7.69 7.89 -25.19
CA TYR A 62 -7.88 7.40 -23.82
C TYR A 62 -7.80 5.87 -23.74
N GLU A 63 -8.40 5.13 -24.69
CA GLU A 63 -8.30 3.66 -24.77
C GLU A 63 -6.86 3.19 -25.00
N ALA A 64 -6.11 3.88 -25.87
CA ALA A 64 -4.70 3.59 -26.11
C ALA A 64 -3.85 3.82 -24.85
N VAL A 65 -4.06 4.94 -24.15
CA VAL A 65 -3.38 5.28 -22.89
C VAL A 65 -3.72 4.26 -21.80
N ALA A 66 -5.00 3.93 -21.62
CA ALA A 66 -5.45 2.96 -20.63
C ALA A 66 -4.85 1.58 -20.89
N THR A 67 -4.84 1.12 -22.15
CA THR A 67 -4.27 -0.17 -22.54
C THR A 67 -2.76 -0.22 -22.26
N ALA A 68 -2.02 0.83 -22.60
CA ALA A 68 -0.58 0.89 -22.36
C ALA A 68 -0.25 0.93 -20.86
N ALA A 69 -1.03 1.69 -20.09
CA ALA A 69 -0.86 1.79 -18.64
C ALA A 69 -1.19 0.46 -17.93
N ALA A 70 -2.29 -0.20 -18.32
CA ALA A 70 -2.67 -1.51 -17.79
C ALA A 70 -1.58 -2.55 -18.07
N ARG A 71 -1.13 -2.70 -19.33
CA ARG A 71 -0.07 -3.66 -19.69
C ARG A 71 1.22 -3.50 -18.87
N ARG A 72 1.59 -2.27 -18.50
CA ARG A 72 2.84 -2.00 -17.79
C ARG A 72 2.74 -2.20 -16.28
N ARG A 73 1.55 -2.08 -15.69
CA ARG A 73 1.34 -2.09 -14.22
C ARG A 73 0.61 -3.32 -13.71
N ALA A 74 -0.31 -3.85 -14.51
CA ALA A 74 -1.09 -5.03 -14.17
C ALA A 74 -1.61 -5.64 -15.47
N ASP A 75 -0.84 -6.57 -16.04
CA ASP A 75 -1.19 -7.19 -17.32
C ASP A 75 -2.59 -7.81 -17.25
N GLY A 76 -3.46 -7.42 -18.18
CA GLY A 76 -4.86 -7.82 -18.20
C GLY A 76 -5.79 -7.13 -17.19
N ALA A 77 -5.34 -6.09 -16.48
CA ALA A 77 -6.22 -5.33 -15.59
C ALA A 77 -7.36 -4.63 -16.37
N PRO A 78 -8.62 -4.73 -15.90
CA PRO A 78 -9.72 -4.00 -16.50
C PRO A 78 -9.61 -2.50 -16.22
N PHE A 79 -10.11 -1.69 -17.15
CA PHE A 79 -10.17 -0.24 -16.99
C PHE A 79 -11.53 0.33 -17.41
N ALA A 80 -11.88 1.49 -16.87
CA ALA A 80 -13.07 2.26 -17.21
C ALA A 80 -12.68 3.69 -17.63
N LEU A 81 -13.44 4.28 -18.56
CA LEU A 81 -13.20 5.62 -19.09
C LEU A 81 -14.37 6.53 -18.74
N ASP A 82 -14.07 7.67 -18.13
CA ASP A 82 -14.99 8.79 -17.91
C ASP A 82 -14.46 10.02 -18.67
N LEU A 83 -14.87 10.13 -19.94
CA LEU A 83 -14.39 11.18 -20.85
C LEU A 83 -14.90 12.56 -20.46
N GLU A 84 -16.09 12.64 -19.87
CA GLU A 84 -16.67 13.90 -19.38
C GLU A 84 -15.81 14.50 -18.27
N ARG A 85 -15.29 13.65 -17.37
CA ARG A 85 -14.41 14.09 -16.27
C ARG A 85 -12.93 14.04 -16.62
N GLY A 86 -12.57 13.47 -17.76
CA GLY A 86 -11.18 13.27 -18.18
C GLY A 86 -10.43 12.27 -17.31
N VAL A 87 -11.10 11.18 -16.90
CA VAL A 87 -10.55 10.18 -15.97
C VAL A 87 -10.50 8.80 -16.60
N ILE A 88 -9.40 8.08 -16.38
CA ILE A 88 -9.27 6.63 -16.61
C ILE A 88 -9.07 5.97 -15.26
N GLU A 89 -9.88 4.96 -14.96
CA GLU A 89 -9.72 4.13 -13.77
C GLU A 89 -9.18 2.76 -14.18
N ILE A 90 -8.03 2.37 -13.63
CA ILE A 90 -7.47 1.02 -13.79
C ILE A 90 -7.74 0.26 -12.50
N ALA A 91 -8.37 -0.91 -12.55
CA ALA A 91 -8.70 -1.72 -11.38
C ALA A 91 -7.62 -2.79 -11.07
N HIS A 92 -7.59 -3.31 -9.85
CA HIS A 92 -6.70 -4.43 -9.51
C HIS A 92 -7.07 -5.72 -10.27
N PRO A 93 -6.07 -6.53 -10.69
CA PRO A 93 -6.33 -7.87 -11.19
C PRO A 93 -6.90 -8.74 -10.06
N ARG A 94 -7.89 -9.60 -10.36
CA ARG A 94 -8.47 -10.52 -9.38
C ARG A 94 -7.48 -11.66 -9.09
N THR A 95 -7.06 -11.84 -7.85
CA THR A 95 -6.19 -12.95 -7.42
C THR A 95 -6.99 -14.26 -7.27
N PRO A 96 -6.48 -15.43 -7.73
CA PRO A 96 -7.05 -16.73 -7.38
C PRO A 96 -6.62 -17.19 -5.97
N ASN A 97 -7.57 -17.77 -5.22
CA ASN A 97 -7.49 -18.13 -3.80
C ASN A 97 -6.48 -19.27 -3.49
N VAL A 98 -5.73 -19.17 -2.38
CA VAL A 98 -4.89 -20.27 -1.83
C VAL A 98 -5.26 -20.55 -0.36
N PRO A 99 -5.49 -21.80 0.09
CA PRO A 99 -5.83 -22.09 1.48
C PRO A 99 -4.60 -22.50 2.32
N ARG A 100 -4.50 -22.03 3.57
CA ARG A 100 -3.62 -22.64 4.59
C ARG A 100 -4.14 -22.49 6.02
N ALA A 101 -3.94 -23.56 6.80
CA ALA A 101 -4.40 -23.75 8.18
C ALA A 101 -3.23 -23.71 9.18
N ILE A 102 -3.38 -23.01 10.31
CA ILE A 102 -2.71 -23.29 11.61
C ILE A 102 -3.62 -22.79 12.74
N GLN A 103 -3.98 -23.67 13.69
CA GLN A 103 -4.70 -23.35 14.94
C GLN A 103 -3.72 -23.26 16.13
N ARG A 104 -3.84 -22.24 16.98
CA ARG A 104 -3.34 -22.28 18.38
C ARG A 104 -4.28 -21.59 19.38
N ARG A 105 -4.52 -22.36 20.47
CA ARG A 105 -5.01 -22.09 21.85
C ARG A 105 -5.95 -20.89 22.08
N ARG A 106 -7.21 -21.21 22.39
CA ARG A 106 -8.30 -20.28 22.73
C ARG A 106 -8.51 -20.17 24.25
N THR A 107 -8.55 -18.94 24.76
CA THR A 107 -9.44 -18.52 25.86
C THR A 107 -10.90 -18.86 25.52
N PRO A 108 -11.81 -19.00 26.50
CA PRO A 108 -13.20 -19.34 26.21
C PRO A 108 -13.78 -18.31 25.23
N ALA A 109 -14.20 -18.81 24.07
CA ALA A 109 -14.64 -17.97 22.98
C ALA A 109 -15.93 -17.25 23.40
N PRO A 110 -16.09 -15.96 23.08
CA PRO A 110 -17.38 -15.30 23.16
C PRO A 110 -18.41 -16.08 22.33
N SER A 111 -19.68 -16.04 22.75
CA SER A 111 -20.78 -16.68 22.02
C SER A 111 -20.85 -16.15 20.57
N PRO A 112 -21.32 -16.97 19.60
CA PRO A 112 -21.39 -16.58 18.19
C PRO A 112 -22.12 -15.25 17.95
N GLU A 113 -23.25 -15.05 18.63
CA GLU A 113 -24.05 -13.81 18.58
C GLU A 113 -23.23 -12.58 19.01
N ARG A 114 -22.42 -12.73 20.06
CA ARG A 114 -21.57 -11.65 20.59
C ARG A 114 -20.39 -11.35 19.66
N ILE A 115 -19.90 -12.34 18.90
CA ILE A 115 -18.87 -12.13 17.88
C ILE A 115 -19.43 -11.31 16.73
N GLU A 116 -20.66 -11.60 16.30
CA GLU A 116 -21.32 -10.92 15.20
C GLU A 116 -21.61 -9.45 15.54
N GLU A 117 -22.17 -9.18 16.73
CA GLU A 117 -22.42 -7.80 17.21
C GLU A 117 -21.16 -6.94 17.28
N ILE A 118 -20.09 -7.48 17.89
CA ILE A 118 -18.78 -6.78 17.99
C ILE A 118 -18.22 -6.49 16.59
N SER A 119 -18.42 -7.39 15.65
CA SER A 119 -17.88 -7.25 14.29
C SER A 119 -18.67 -6.23 13.48
N VAL A 120 -19.99 -6.21 13.59
CA VAL A 120 -20.85 -5.19 12.95
C VAL A 120 -20.53 -3.79 13.49
N ALA A 121 -20.34 -3.64 14.80
CA ALA A 121 -19.97 -2.36 15.41
C ALA A 121 -18.60 -1.87 14.91
N ALA A 122 -17.59 -2.74 14.91
CA ALA A 122 -16.25 -2.42 14.39
C ALA A 122 -16.27 -2.01 12.91
N LEU A 123 -17.05 -2.71 12.09
CA LEU A 123 -17.22 -2.38 10.67
C LEU A 123 -17.86 -1.01 10.48
N ARG A 124 -18.93 -0.69 11.23
CA ARG A 124 -19.59 0.62 11.18
C ARG A 124 -18.62 1.74 11.56
N GLU A 125 -17.84 1.57 12.63
CA GLU A 125 -16.86 2.57 13.05
C GLU A 125 -15.76 2.79 12.01
N ALA A 126 -15.26 1.72 11.38
CA ALA A 126 -14.27 1.80 10.31
C ALA A 126 -14.83 2.47 9.04
N VAL A 127 -16.12 2.27 8.74
CA VAL A 127 -16.80 2.95 7.63
C VAL A 127 -16.95 4.44 7.90
N ASN A 128 -17.22 4.82 9.15
CA ASN A 128 -17.40 6.22 9.56
C ASN A 128 -16.07 6.98 9.69
N ASP A 129 -14.97 6.29 9.91
CA ASP A 129 -13.62 6.88 9.97
C ASP A 129 -12.63 6.00 9.22
N ARG A 130 -12.66 6.18 7.89
CA ARG A 130 -11.83 5.42 6.95
C ARG A 130 -10.35 5.79 7.01
N LEU A 131 -10.01 6.89 7.67
CA LEU A 131 -8.63 7.38 7.82
C LEU A 131 -7.95 6.78 9.05
N SER A 132 -8.71 6.39 10.08
CA SER A 132 -8.17 5.72 11.25
C SER A 132 -7.64 4.32 10.91
N ILE A 133 -6.32 4.16 11.00
CA ILE A 133 -5.66 2.86 10.86
C ILE A 133 -6.11 1.92 11.98
N ASP A 134 -6.28 2.44 13.20
CA ASP A 134 -6.71 1.65 14.35
C ASP A 134 -8.07 0.98 14.10
N ARG A 135 -9.08 1.77 13.71
CA ARG A 135 -10.44 1.27 13.47
C ARG A 135 -10.47 0.24 12.33
N ARG A 136 -9.70 0.48 11.27
CA ARG A 136 -9.56 -0.48 10.17
C ARG A 136 -8.95 -1.80 10.62
N LEU A 137 -7.93 -1.76 11.47
CA LEU A 137 -7.31 -2.96 12.03
C LEU A 137 -8.25 -3.69 12.99
N VAL A 138 -9.07 -2.98 13.78
CA VAL A 138 -10.12 -3.61 14.61
C VAL A 138 -11.12 -4.36 13.74
N ALA A 139 -11.64 -3.72 12.69
CA ALA A 139 -12.59 -4.34 11.77
C ALA A 139 -11.98 -5.55 11.05
N ALA A 140 -10.75 -5.42 10.54
CA ALA A 140 -10.03 -6.51 9.87
C ALA A 140 -9.81 -7.71 10.79
N ALA A 141 -9.37 -7.48 12.04
CA ALA A 141 -9.17 -8.55 13.01
C ALA A 141 -10.51 -9.17 13.46
N ALA A 142 -11.61 -8.42 13.47
CA ALA A 142 -12.95 -8.97 13.72
C ALA A 142 -13.42 -9.87 12.57
N LEU A 143 -13.27 -9.41 11.33
CA LEU A 143 -13.59 -10.20 10.13
C LEU A 143 -12.78 -11.50 10.07
N HIS A 144 -11.47 -11.44 10.29
CA HIS A 144 -10.62 -12.64 10.29
C HIS A 144 -11.00 -13.67 11.37
N ARG A 145 -11.56 -13.23 12.50
CA ARG A 145 -12.05 -14.14 13.55
C ARG A 145 -13.35 -14.83 13.17
N ILE A 146 -14.21 -14.18 12.37
CA ILE A 146 -15.45 -14.77 11.84
C ILE A 146 -15.11 -15.70 10.67
N ASP A 147 -14.31 -15.19 9.75
CA ASP A 147 -13.92 -15.87 8.52
C ASP A 147 -12.40 -15.90 8.41
N PRO A 148 -11.76 -17.04 8.75
CA PRO A 148 -10.32 -17.21 8.61
C PRO A 148 -9.81 -17.09 7.17
N SER A 149 -10.68 -17.13 6.15
CA SER A 149 -10.29 -16.89 4.76
C SER A 149 -10.12 -15.41 4.43
N PHE A 150 -10.57 -14.50 5.32
CA PHE A 150 -10.30 -13.08 5.19
C PHE A 150 -8.79 -12.81 5.30
N ASP A 151 -8.25 -12.14 4.29
CA ASP A 151 -6.83 -11.84 4.16
C ASP A 151 -6.40 -10.69 5.09
N LEU A 152 -6.25 -11.03 6.38
CA LEU A 152 -5.77 -10.10 7.40
C LEU A 152 -4.33 -9.67 7.14
N GLU A 153 -3.50 -10.56 6.59
CA GLU A 153 -2.09 -10.28 6.30
C GLU A 153 -1.96 -9.06 5.40
N ARG A 154 -2.70 -9.04 4.28
CA ARG A 154 -2.64 -7.94 3.32
C ARG A 154 -3.12 -6.62 3.92
N VAL A 155 -4.21 -6.65 4.69
CA VAL A 155 -4.73 -5.45 5.36
C VAL A 155 -3.73 -4.93 6.40
N LEU A 156 -3.13 -5.82 7.19
CA LEU A 156 -2.15 -5.49 8.21
C LEU A 156 -0.86 -4.92 7.61
N ALA A 157 -0.31 -5.57 6.58
CA ALA A 157 0.87 -5.10 5.87
C ALA A 157 0.66 -3.71 5.24
N ARG A 158 -0.55 -3.44 4.70
CA ARG A 158 -0.91 -2.11 4.18
C ARG A 158 -1.02 -1.07 5.30
N ALA A 159 -1.65 -1.44 6.42
CA ALA A 159 -1.79 -0.56 7.58
C ALA A 159 -0.43 -0.16 8.18
N ILE A 160 0.48 -1.13 8.36
CA ILE A 160 1.84 -0.88 8.87
C ILE A 160 2.58 0.13 7.98
N ARG A 161 2.51 -0.02 6.66
CA ARG A 161 3.15 0.90 5.70
C ARG A 161 2.56 2.31 5.70
N ALA A 162 1.32 2.46 6.17
CA ALA A 162 0.63 3.73 6.26
C ALA A 162 0.79 4.42 7.62
N LEU A 163 1.46 3.80 8.59
CA LEU A 163 1.69 4.38 9.90
C LEU A 163 2.55 5.65 9.79
N ASP A 164 2.06 6.74 10.38
CA ASP A 164 2.74 8.04 10.41
C ASP A 164 2.95 8.52 11.85
N ARG A 165 1.95 8.34 12.71
CA ARG A 165 1.91 8.82 14.10
C ARG A 165 1.51 7.68 15.05
N PRO A 166 2.08 7.61 16.27
CA PRO A 166 1.78 6.54 17.23
C PRO A 166 0.30 6.46 17.62
N ALA A 167 -0.37 7.61 17.70
CA ALA A 167 -1.79 7.70 18.08
C ALA A 167 -2.74 7.07 17.03
N ASN A 168 -2.27 6.85 15.80
CA ASN A 168 -3.08 6.28 14.72
C ASN A 168 -2.80 4.78 14.54
N GLY A 169 -3.05 3.98 15.58
CA GLY A 169 -3.08 2.52 15.47
C GLY A 169 -1.74 1.79 15.51
N LEU A 170 -0.63 2.47 15.86
CA LEU A 170 0.70 1.82 15.96
C LEU A 170 0.66 0.62 16.91
N GLY A 171 0.18 0.80 18.14
CA GLY A 171 0.17 -0.27 19.15
C GLY A 171 -0.58 -1.51 18.66
N ARG A 172 -1.76 -1.32 18.05
CA ARG A 172 -2.56 -2.41 17.51
C ARG A 172 -1.88 -3.08 16.31
N ALA A 173 -1.30 -2.30 15.41
CA ALA A 173 -0.56 -2.83 14.28
C ALA A 173 0.60 -3.73 14.73
N LEU A 174 1.37 -3.31 15.74
CA LEU A 174 2.47 -4.09 16.29
C LEU A 174 1.99 -5.37 17.01
N THR A 175 0.91 -5.31 17.79
CA THR A 175 0.33 -6.51 18.42
C THR A 175 -0.18 -7.52 17.38
N LEU A 176 -0.86 -7.04 16.33
CA LEU A 176 -1.31 -7.91 15.24
C LEU A 176 -0.13 -8.48 14.46
N ALA A 177 0.89 -7.69 14.17
CA ALA A 177 2.09 -8.13 13.48
C ALA A 177 2.85 -9.20 14.28
N GLU A 178 2.95 -9.06 15.60
CA GLU A 178 3.60 -10.06 16.44
C GLU A 178 2.87 -11.42 16.42
N SER A 179 1.53 -11.40 16.32
CA SER A 179 0.72 -12.61 16.21
C SER A 179 0.60 -13.17 14.78
N HIS A 180 0.96 -12.39 13.76
CA HIS A 180 0.88 -12.73 12.34
C HIS A 180 2.24 -12.54 11.69
N ASP A 181 3.24 -13.27 12.18
CA ASP A 181 4.61 -13.18 11.70
C ASP A 181 4.80 -13.88 10.35
N THR A 182 4.60 -13.13 9.28
CA THR A 182 4.74 -13.62 7.90
C THR A 182 5.74 -12.77 7.11
N PRO A 183 6.26 -13.27 5.97
CA PRO A 183 7.19 -12.50 5.15
C PRO A 183 6.66 -11.12 4.73
N ALA A 184 5.37 -11.03 4.37
CA ALA A 184 4.74 -9.76 3.98
C ALA A 184 4.66 -8.76 5.14
N VAL A 185 4.34 -9.23 6.35
CA VAL A 185 4.32 -8.38 7.56
C VAL A 185 5.71 -7.91 7.93
N ARG A 186 6.73 -8.78 7.87
CA ARG A 186 8.13 -8.40 8.12
C ARG A 186 8.64 -7.36 7.12
N GLN A 187 8.33 -7.52 5.84
CA GLN A 187 8.65 -6.53 4.81
C GLN A 187 7.93 -5.20 5.04
N ALA A 188 6.66 -5.22 5.44
CA ALA A 188 5.93 -4.01 5.80
C ALA A 188 6.56 -3.29 7.01
N LEU A 189 7.01 -4.04 8.03
CA LEU A 189 7.75 -3.47 9.17
C LEU A 189 9.10 -2.87 8.73
N LEU A 190 9.83 -3.55 7.84
CA LEU A 190 11.08 -3.02 7.27
C LEU A 190 10.81 -1.71 6.51
N TRP A 191 9.79 -1.68 5.65
CA TRP A 191 9.38 -0.47 4.93
C TRP A 191 9.02 0.67 5.89
N ALA A 192 8.19 0.39 6.91
CA ALA A 192 7.80 1.41 7.89
C ALA A 192 9.00 1.95 8.69
N SER A 193 10.03 1.14 8.88
CA SER A 193 11.28 1.53 9.55
C SER A 193 12.12 2.51 8.73
N TRP A 194 11.99 2.50 7.40
CA TRP A 194 12.68 3.45 6.52
C TRP A 194 12.06 4.86 6.54
N ASN A 195 10.73 4.92 6.68
CA ASN A 195 9.99 6.16 6.55
C ASN A 195 10.33 7.12 7.70
N ALA A 196 10.39 8.42 7.38
CA ALA A 196 10.63 9.47 8.37
C ALA A 196 9.40 9.75 9.24
N THR A 197 9.06 8.79 10.09
CA THR A 197 7.87 8.81 10.96
C THR A 197 8.25 8.51 12.40
N ASP A 198 7.38 8.92 13.33
CA ASP A 198 7.54 8.61 14.75
C ASP A 198 7.32 7.11 15.06
N CYS A 199 6.74 6.37 14.11
CA CYS A 199 6.47 4.94 14.21
C CYS A 199 7.68 4.06 13.85
N ALA A 200 8.63 4.59 13.07
CA ALA A 200 9.73 3.83 12.49
C ALA A 200 10.57 3.05 13.51
N PRO A 201 11.00 3.63 14.65
CA PRO A 201 11.77 2.89 15.65
C PRO A 201 11.02 1.70 16.25
N ALA A 202 9.71 1.83 16.48
CA ALA A 202 8.91 0.75 17.06
C ALA A 202 8.70 -0.39 16.07
N CYS A 203 8.50 -0.09 14.78
CA CYS A 203 8.46 -1.10 13.71
C CYS A 203 9.79 -1.85 13.59
N ALA A 204 10.92 -1.14 13.64
CA ALA A 204 12.25 -1.74 13.59
C ALA A 204 12.52 -2.64 14.80
N ALA A 205 12.14 -2.20 16.00
CA ALA A 205 12.29 -2.98 17.22
C ALA A 205 11.49 -4.29 17.16
N LEU A 206 10.24 -4.26 16.68
CA LEU A 206 9.47 -5.48 16.49
C LEU A 206 10.11 -6.39 15.42
N LEU A 207 10.61 -5.83 14.32
CA LEU A 207 11.27 -6.62 13.27
C LEU A 207 12.53 -7.33 13.80
N LEU A 208 13.35 -6.65 14.59
CA LEU A 208 14.53 -7.26 15.25
C LEU A 208 14.11 -8.43 16.15
N LYS A 209 13.01 -8.28 16.90
CA LYS A 209 12.45 -9.34 17.75
C LYS A 209 11.97 -10.54 16.93
N LEU A 210 11.16 -10.31 15.89
CA LEU A 210 10.58 -11.38 15.05
C LEU A 210 11.64 -12.18 14.27
N THR A 211 12.76 -11.52 13.90
CA THR A 211 13.88 -12.17 13.21
C THR A 211 14.91 -12.76 14.17
N GLY A 212 14.73 -12.63 15.48
CA GLY A 212 15.71 -13.02 16.50
C GLY A 212 17.04 -12.27 16.39
N ALA A 213 17.10 -11.17 15.63
CA ALA A 213 18.27 -10.30 15.54
C ALA A 213 18.48 -9.52 16.84
N ASP A 214 17.40 -9.28 17.60
CA ASP A 214 17.43 -8.58 18.89
C ASP A 214 18.37 -9.23 19.91
N ALA A 215 18.43 -10.57 19.93
CA ALA A 215 19.29 -11.33 20.83
C ALA A 215 20.72 -11.50 20.32
N ARG A 216 20.98 -11.22 19.03
CA ARG A 216 22.27 -11.41 18.37
C ARG A 216 23.09 -10.12 18.27
N ALA A 217 22.41 -8.97 18.20
CA ALA A 217 23.04 -7.68 18.06
C ALA A 217 23.56 -7.15 19.41
N PRO A 218 24.75 -6.52 19.45
CA PRO A 218 25.19 -5.76 20.63
C PRO A 218 24.19 -4.67 21.03
N ASP A 219 23.98 -4.48 22.34
CA ASP A 219 22.99 -3.55 22.90
C ASP A 219 23.21 -2.09 22.51
N ASP A 220 24.47 -1.67 22.39
CA ASP A 220 24.88 -0.34 21.94
C ASP A 220 24.52 -0.12 20.46
N MET A 221 24.82 -1.11 19.60
CA MET A 221 24.47 -1.06 18.18
C MET A 221 22.95 -0.98 17.99
N ARG A 222 22.19 -1.82 18.70
CA ARG A 222 20.73 -1.81 18.65
C ARG A 222 20.15 -0.46 19.07
N ARG A 223 20.61 0.10 20.20
CA ARG A 223 20.14 1.41 20.67
C ARG A 223 20.44 2.52 19.67
N ARG A 224 21.64 2.50 19.07
CA ARG A 224 22.04 3.47 18.04
C ARG A 224 21.15 3.38 16.80
N VAL A 225 20.91 2.17 16.29
CA VAL A 225 20.02 1.96 15.12
C VAL A 225 18.63 2.52 15.41
N LEU A 226 18.01 2.14 16.53
CA LEU A 226 16.65 2.58 16.86
C LEU A 226 16.55 4.10 17.09
N ALA A 227 17.55 4.71 17.73
CA ALA A 227 17.58 6.16 17.97
C ALA A 227 17.62 6.97 16.66
N HIS A 228 18.31 6.47 15.63
CA HIS A 228 18.50 7.20 14.38
C HIS A 228 17.42 6.94 13.33
N LEU A 229 16.47 6.02 13.53
CA LEU A 229 15.35 5.80 12.60
C LEU A 229 14.18 6.80 12.77
N GLY A 230 14.14 7.55 13.88
CA GLY A 230 13.04 8.47 14.19
C GLY A 230 12.89 9.65 13.22
N ALA A 231 11.73 10.33 13.27
CA ALA A 231 11.42 11.45 12.38
C ALA A 231 12.46 12.59 12.44
N HIS A 232 13.05 12.83 13.61
CA HIS A 232 13.97 13.94 13.87
C HIS A 232 15.43 13.70 13.45
N SER A 233 15.80 12.51 12.99
CA SER A 233 17.15 12.23 12.52
C SER A 233 17.42 12.86 11.16
N SER A 234 18.67 13.20 10.87
CA SER A 234 19.06 13.61 9.53
C SER A 234 18.86 12.45 8.52
N TYR A 235 18.77 12.80 7.23
CA TYR A 235 18.66 11.79 6.17
C TYR A 235 19.82 10.78 6.20
N PHE A 236 21.06 11.24 6.40
CA PHE A 236 22.25 10.38 6.40
C PHE A 236 22.26 9.44 7.60
N GLU A 237 21.98 9.92 8.82
CA GLU A 237 21.90 9.06 10.00
C GLU A 237 20.83 7.98 9.86
N ARG A 238 19.67 8.35 9.30
CA ARG A 238 18.58 7.41 9.06
C ARG A 238 18.96 6.36 8.02
N ARG A 239 19.63 6.76 6.94
CA ARG A 239 20.18 5.86 5.92
C ARG A 239 21.14 4.85 6.53
N ASP A 240 22.15 5.33 7.25
CA ASP A 240 23.14 4.45 7.88
C ASP A 240 22.48 3.50 8.90
N ALA A 241 21.53 4.00 9.68
CA ALA A 241 20.77 3.18 10.63
C ALA A 241 19.89 2.13 9.93
N PHE A 242 19.27 2.48 8.81
CA PHE A 242 18.45 1.55 8.04
C PHE A 242 19.28 0.47 7.35
N ASP A 243 20.43 0.82 6.78
CA ASP A 243 21.36 -0.14 6.20
C ASP A 243 21.90 -1.09 7.28
N ALA A 244 22.20 -0.58 8.48
CA ALA A 244 22.54 -1.41 9.64
C ALA A 244 21.37 -2.33 10.07
N LEU A 245 20.14 -1.83 10.08
CA LEU A 245 18.95 -2.65 10.38
C LEU A 245 18.83 -3.81 9.39
N ARG A 246 18.92 -3.55 8.07
CA ARG A 246 18.87 -4.57 7.00
C ARG A 246 19.92 -5.65 7.20
N ALA A 247 21.15 -5.25 7.49
CA ALA A 247 22.25 -6.17 7.76
C ALA A 247 21.97 -7.06 8.99
N LEU A 248 21.41 -6.50 10.06
CA LEU A 248 21.05 -7.25 11.28
C LEU A 248 19.93 -8.27 11.03
N VAL A 249 18.90 -7.88 10.29
CA VAL A 249 17.73 -8.75 10.04
C VAL A 249 17.94 -9.71 8.87
N GLY A 250 18.97 -9.48 8.05
CA GLY A 250 19.27 -10.28 6.85
C GLY A 250 18.18 -10.18 5.79
N MET A 251 17.57 -9.00 5.65
CA MET A 251 16.47 -8.75 4.71
C MET A 251 16.80 -7.58 3.79
N GLU A 252 16.48 -7.77 2.53
CA GLU A 252 16.44 -6.71 1.52
C GLU A 252 15.02 -6.18 1.43
N LEU A 253 14.89 -4.87 1.20
CA LEU A 253 13.59 -4.28 0.91
C LEU A 253 13.21 -4.74 -0.51
N ASP A 254 12.15 -5.53 -0.62
CA ASP A 254 11.59 -5.79 -1.94
C ASP A 254 11.07 -4.45 -2.48
N GLU A 255 11.37 -4.10 -3.72
CA GLU A 255 10.86 -2.88 -4.37
C GLU A 255 9.78 -3.23 -5.41
N GLY A 256 9.70 -4.50 -5.83
CA GLY A 256 8.89 -4.98 -6.94
C GLY A 256 7.53 -5.58 -6.52
N GLY A 257 7.45 -6.19 -5.34
CA GLY A 257 6.23 -6.87 -4.85
C GLY A 257 5.09 -5.94 -4.37
N TRP A 258 5.27 -4.62 -4.40
CA TRP A 258 4.45 -3.68 -3.61
C TRP A 258 3.53 -2.77 -4.41
N GLN A 259 3.32 -3.05 -5.70
CA GLN A 259 2.40 -2.30 -6.58
C GLN A 259 0.90 -2.65 -6.34
N GLU A 260 0.52 -3.10 -5.14
CA GLU A 260 -0.86 -3.43 -4.73
C GLU A 260 -1.48 -2.44 -3.73
#